data_AF-A0A1M6XT22-F1
#
_entry.id   AF-A0A1M6XT22-F1
#
_cell.length_a   1.000
_cell.length_b   1.000
_cell.length_c   1.000
_cell.angle_alpha   90.00
_cell.angle_beta   90.00
_cell.angle_gamma   90.00
#
_symmetry.space_group_name_H-M   'P 1'
#
loop_
_entity.id
_entity.type
_entity.pdbx_description
1 polymer ?
#
loop_
_entity_poly.entity_id
_entity_poly.type
_entity_poly.pdbx_seq_one_letter_code
_entity_poly.pdbx_strand_id
1 'polypeptide(L)'
;MERNYLKEYIEFSNEFRKSNHSKDSTEKIYNLLYELENATREKEDNLVLSNVYTLLGFYRSAYEVFKEIADLNNKKEVSKLYVMEQKAKSHENNFIIKDIRKYRAKKEQLKLTLNDFTISEEDQNKFEIPQTDIIIFNKVVKDRISIYLSNADIEKYSDTVISHINWLSDCKNELIGFYNQNNEFTDEKANNDWYDTLEVYSIKITITNSGNIDTLVSAGDDFFQDHILDVEMTNRTITSMNYDG
;
A
#
# COMPACT_ATOMS: atom_id res chain seq x y z
N MET A 1 -5.94 37.86 1.47
CA MET A 1 -5.73 37.69 0.02
C MET A 1 -6.33 36.34 -0.30
N GLU A 2 -7.37 36.31 -1.13
CA GLU A 2 -8.06 35.07 -1.49
C GLU A 2 -7.09 34.18 -2.26
N ARG A 3 -6.96 32.93 -1.83
CA ARG A 3 -5.98 32.00 -2.39
C ARG A 3 -6.47 31.53 -3.75
N ASN A 4 -5.59 31.50 -4.75
CA ASN A 4 -5.95 31.07 -6.10
C ASN A 4 -5.46 29.64 -6.33
N TYR A 5 -6.33 28.67 -6.04
CA TYR A 5 -6.01 27.25 -6.18
C TYR A 5 -5.73 26.82 -7.61
N LEU A 6 -6.36 27.45 -8.61
CA LEU A 6 -6.10 27.14 -10.02
C LEU A 6 -4.65 27.48 -10.41
N LYS A 7 -4.15 28.64 -9.97
CA LYS A 7 -2.77 29.06 -10.23
C LYS A 7 -1.77 28.10 -9.60
N GLU A 8 -1.98 27.75 -8.33
CA GLU A 8 -1.12 26.80 -7.60
C GLU A 8 -1.15 25.40 -8.25
N TYR A 9 -2.32 24.91 -8.63
CA TYR A 9 -2.45 23.64 -9.36
C TYR A 9 -1.67 23.65 -10.68
N ILE A 10 -1.75 24.72 -11.47
CA ILE A 10 -1.01 24.82 -12.74
C ILE A 10 0.50 24.76 -12.48
N GLU A 11 0.98 25.52 -11.50
CA GLU A 11 2.41 25.54 -11.13
C GLU A 11 2.88 24.16 -10.64
N PHE A 12 2.23 23.61 -9.62
CA PHE A 12 2.64 22.36 -8.99
C PHE A 12 2.46 21.18 -9.95
N SER A 13 1.39 21.12 -10.74
CA SER A 13 1.19 20.02 -11.69
C SER A 13 2.19 20.03 -12.84
N ASN A 14 2.68 21.20 -13.24
CA ASN A 14 3.77 21.31 -14.22
C ASN A 14 5.09 20.80 -13.64
N GLU A 15 5.41 21.16 -12.40
CA GLU A 15 6.59 20.67 -11.70
C GLU A 15 6.54 19.15 -11.50
N PHE A 16 5.39 18.63 -11.07
CA PHE A 16 5.12 17.21 -10.87
C PHE A 16 5.41 16.39 -12.13
N ARG A 17 4.87 16.81 -13.29
CA ARG A 17 5.11 16.12 -14.56
C ARG A 17 6.55 16.25 -15.04
N LYS A 18 7.18 17.42 -14.89
CA LYS A 18 8.57 17.66 -15.33
C LYS A 18 9.60 16.89 -14.52
N SER A 19 9.34 16.69 -13.23
CA SER A 19 10.24 16.01 -12.31
C SER A 19 10.01 14.49 -12.24
N ASN A 20 9.15 13.96 -13.11
CA ASN A 20 8.71 12.56 -13.07
C ASN A 20 8.22 12.15 -11.67
N HIS A 21 7.35 12.96 -11.08
CA HIS A 21 6.73 12.73 -9.77
C HIS A 21 7.74 12.65 -8.62
N SER A 22 8.78 13.49 -8.67
CA SER A 22 9.75 13.60 -7.58
C SER A 22 9.05 13.83 -6.24
N LYS A 23 9.68 13.37 -5.15
CA LYS A 23 9.16 13.52 -3.79
C LYS A 23 8.66 14.94 -3.47
N ASP A 24 9.48 15.96 -3.74
CA ASP A 24 9.13 17.36 -3.45
C ASP A 24 7.87 17.80 -4.22
N SER A 25 7.81 17.46 -5.51
CA SER A 25 6.65 17.80 -6.33
C SER A 25 5.38 17.05 -5.89
N THR A 26 5.50 15.79 -5.49
CA THR A 26 4.40 14.97 -4.96
C THR A 26 3.87 15.56 -3.66
N GLU A 27 4.75 15.99 -2.75
CA GLU A 27 4.37 16.64 -1.50
C GLU A 27 3.62 17.96 -1.74
N LYS A 28 4.02 18.77 -2.74
CA LYS A 28 3.29 19.99 -3.12
C LYS A 28 1.86 19.70 -3.58
N ILE A 29 1.66 18.67 -4.42
CA ILE A 29 0.32 18.26 -4.86
C ILE A 29 -0.52 17.79 -3.67
N TYR A 30 0.06 17.02 -2.74
CA TYR A 30 -0.65 16.59 -1.53
C TYR A 30 -1.00 17.73 -0.57
N ASN A 31 -0.10 18.70 -0.39
CA ASN A 31 -0.41 19.88 0.41
C ASN A 31 -1.60 20.64 -0.17
N LEU A 32 -1.61 20.84 -1.49
CA LEU A 32 -2.75 21.45 -2.20
C LEU A 32 -4.03 20.60 -2.05
N LEU A 33 -3.93 19.27 -2.13
CA LEU A 33 -5.05 18.36 -1.90
C LEU A 33 -5.68 18.59 -0.53
N TYR A 34 -4.87 18.53 0.54
CA TYR A 34 -5.37 18.64 1.91
C TYR A 34 -5.98 20.02 2.18
N GLU A 35 -5.43 21.07 1.59
CA GLU A 35 -6.00 22.41 1.73
C GLU A 35 -7.35 22.52 1.03
N LEU A 36 -7.49 21.98 -0.19
CA LEU A 36 -8.77 21.93 -0.91
C LEU A 36 -9.79 21.06 -0.19
N GLU A 37 -9.38 19.94 0.41
CA GLU A 37 -10.27 19.06 1.17
C GLU A 37 -10.87 19.76 2.40
N ASN A 38 -10.12 20.68 3.02
CA ASN A 38 -10.52 21.40 4.23
C ASN A 38 -11.10 22.81 3.98
N ALA A 39 -11.06 23.30 2.74
CA ALA A 39 -11.59 24.61 2.38
C ALA A 39 -13.12 24.60 2.24
N THR A 40 -13.74 25.77 2.46
CA THR A 40 -15.08 26.01 1.89
C THR A 40 -14.89 26.22 0.40
N ARG A 41 -15.42 25.30 -0.43
CA ARG A 41 -15.14 25.23 -1.87
C ARG A 41 -16.26 25.81 -2.70
N GLU A 42 -15.89 26.60 -3.72
CA GLU A 42 -16.78 26.94 -4.82
C GLU A 42 -16.67 25.92 -5.97
N LYS A 43 -17.47 26.12 -7.03
CA LYS A 43 -17.47 25.26 -8.22
C LYS A 43 -16.08 25.14 -8.85
N GLU A 44 -15.33 26.24 -8.91
CA GLU A 44 -13.97 26.26 -9.49
C GLU A 44 -12.98 25.46 -8.63
N ASP A 45 -13.08 25.54 -7.30
CA ASP A 45 -12.24 24.77 -6.39
C ASP A 45 -12.49 23.28 -6.50
N ASN A 46 -13.75 22.86 -6.66
CA ASN A 46 -14.10 21.46 -6.93
C ASN A 46 -13.51 20.96 -8.26
N LEU A 47 -13.42 21.83 -9.28
CA LEU A 47 -12.76 21.47 -10.53
C LEU A 47 -11.25 21.26 -10.30
N VAL A 48 -10.61 22.13 -9.52
CA VAL A 48 -9.20 21.97 -9.15
C VAL A 48 -8.99 20.68 -8.34
N LEU A 49 -9.82 20.43 -7.32
CA LEU A 49 -9.76 19.22 -6.49
C LEU A 49 -9.90 17.94 -7.33
N SER A 50 -10.86 17.90 -8.25
CA SER A 50 -11.01 16.76 -9.17
C SER A 50 -9.77 16.55 -10.04
N ASN A 51 -9.13 17.63 -10.50
CA ASN A 51 -7.91 17.53 -11.29
C ASN A 51 -6.71 17.08 -10.42
N VAL A 52 -6.62 17.52 -9.16
CA VAL A 52 -5.61 17.05 -8.19
C VAL A 52 -5.79 15.55 -7.93
N TYR A 53 -7.00 15.08 -7.66
CA TYR A 53 -7.29 13.64 -7.52
C TYR A 53 -6.90 12.86 -8.77
N THR A 54 -7.22 13.38 -9.96
CA THR A 54 -6.84 12.73 -11.23
C THR A 54 -5.32 12.62 -11.37
N LEU A 55 -4.58 13.66 -10.98
CA LEU A 55 -3.12 13.68 -11.07
C LEU A 55 -2.46 12.67 -10.13
N LEU A 56 -3.05 12.45 -8.96
CA LEU A 56 -2.57 11.51 -7.95
C LEU A 56 -3.12 10.09 -8.11
N GLY A 57 -3.97 9.82 -9.13
CA GLY A 57 -4.52 8.47 -9.37
C GLY A 57 -5.77 8.11 -8.55
N PHE A 58 -6.36 9.06 -7.80
CA PHE A 58 -7.63 8.85 -7.09
C PHE A 58 -8.81 8.93 -8.07
N TYR A 59 -8.94 7.96 -8.99
CA TYR A 59 -9.90 8.04 -10.09
C TYR A 59 -11.36 8.06 -9.62
N ARG A 60 -11.68 7.30 -8.56
CA ARG A 60 -13.03 7.32 -7.97
C ARG A 60 -13.34 8.69 -7.36
N SER A 61 -12.45 9.21 -6.51
CA SER A 61 -12.65 10.51 -5.87
C SER A 61 -12.71 11.65 -6.89
N ALA A 62 -11.86 11.59 -7.92
CA ALA A 62 -11.86 12.57 -9.02
C ALA A 62 -13.22 12.61 -9.74
N TYR A 63 -13.78 11.44 -10.06
CA TYR A 63 -15.08 11.30 -10.71
C TYR A 63 -16.21 11.82 -9.82
N GLU A 64 -16.25 11.42 -8.54
CA GLU A 64 -17.28 11.83 -7.60
C GLU A 64 -17.34 13.36 -7.47
N VAL A 65 -16.19 14.03 -7.29
CA VAL A 65 -16.13 15.50 -7.22
C VAL A 65 -16.52 16.16 -8.55
N PHE A 66 -16.04 15.66 -9.70
CA PHE A 66 -16.37 16.27 -10.99
C PHE A 66 -17.85 16.15 -11.33
N LYS A 67 -18.46 15.01 -10.99
CA LYS A 67 -19.87 14.72 -11.27
C LYS A 67 -20.82 15.74 -10.65
N GLU A 68 -20.49 16.24 -9.46
CA GLU A 68 -21.31 17.24 -8.76
C GLU A 68 -21.34 18.60 -9.46
N ILE A 69 -20.29 18.93 -10.20
CA ILE A 69 -20.13 20.25 -10.82
C ILE A 69 -20.29 20.26 -12.35
N ALA A 70 -20.30 19.09 -12.99
CA ALA A 70 -20.34 18.95 -14.43
C ALA A 70 -21.64 19.51 -15.03
N ASP A 71 -21.51 20.35 -16.06
CA ASP A 71 -22.64 20.81 -16.87
C ASP A 71 -23.02 19.74 -17.91
N LEU A 72 -24.16 19.09 -17.70
CA LEU A 72 -24.68 18.05 -18.60
C LEU A 72 -25.12 18.58 -19.96
N ASN A 73 -25.24 19.90 -20.13
CA ASN A 73 -25.47 20.52 -21.44
C ASN A 73 -24.16 20.77 -22.21
N ASN A 74 -23.01 20.73 -21.52
CA ASN A 74 -21.70 20.90 -22.13
C ASN A 74 -21.16 19.54 -22.60
N LYS A 75 -21.19 19.31 -23.93
CA LYS A 75 -20.71 18.06 -24.54
C LYS A 75 -19.27 17.68 -24.13
N LYS A 76 -18.38 18.65 -23.88
CA LYS A 76 -17.01 18.38 -23.46
C LYS A 76 -16.96 17.81 -22.04
N GLU A 77 -17.76 18.37 -21.14
CA GLU A 77 -17.84 17.90 -19.75
C GLU A 77 -18.53 16.54 -19.67
N VAL A 78 -19.57 16.30 -20.46
CA VAL A 78 -20.21 14.97 -20.57
C VAL A 78 -19.20 13.90 -21.03
N SER A 79 -18.40 14.19 -22.07
CA SER A 79 -17.36 13.25 -22.51
C SER A 79 -16.28 13.02 -21.45
N LYS A 80 -15.85 14.07 -20.75
CA LYS A 80 -14.89 13.94 -19.63
C LYS A 80 -15.47 13.07 -18.52
N LEU A 81 -16.73 13.32 -18.14
CA LEU A 81 -17.43 12.57 -17.10
C LEU A 81 -17.52 11.08 -17.44
N TYR A 82 -17.84 10.74 -18.70
CA TYR A 82 -17.86 9.35 -19.16
C TYR A 82 -16.50 8.65 -19.00
N VAL A 83 -15.41 9.29 -19.44
CA VAL A 83 -14.06 8.73 -19.30
C VAL A 83 -13.68 8.54 -17.83
N MET A 84 -14.01 9.52 -16.99
CA MET A 84 -13.75 9.44 -15.55
C MET A 84 -14.55 8.32 -14.89
N GLU A 85 -15.81 8.10 -15.30
CA GLU A 85 -16.62 7.00 -14.80
C GLU A 85 -16.02 5.63 -15.15
N GLN A 86 -15.52 5.45 -16.38
CA GLN A 86 -14.86 4.20 -16.78
C GLN A 86 -13.61 3.94 -15.95
N LYS A 87 -12.78 4.97 -15.70
CA LYS A 87 -11.60 4.85 -14.84
C LYS A 87 -11.97 4.57 -13.40
N ALA A 88 -12.98 5.26 -12.86
CA ALA A 88 -13.47 5.03 -11.50
C ALA A 88 -13.95 3.57 -11.31
N LYS A 89 -14.62 2.97 -12.30
CA LYS A 89 -15.07 1.58 -12.24
C LYS A 89 -13.94 0.55 -12.36
N SER A 90 -12.91 0.84 -13.15
CA SER A 90 -11.83 -0.11 -13.43
C SER A 90 -10.67 -0.04 -12.44
N HIS A 91 -10.32 1.17 -11.98
CA HIS A 91 -9.13 1.42 -11.16
C HIS A 91 -9.46 1.87 -9.73
N GLU A 92 -10.68 2.36 -9.50
CA GLU A 92 -11.10 2.97 -8.23
C GLU A 92 -10.06 3.99 -7.69
N ASN A 93 -9.52 3.75 -6.49
CA ASN A 93 -8.41 4.50 -5.90
C ASN A 93 -7.23 3.55 -5.59
N ASN A 94 -7.07 2.47 -6.36
CA ASN A 94 -6.09 1.42 -6.08
C ASN A 94 -4.67 1.78 -6.53
N PHE A 95 -4.53 2.67 -7.51
CA PHE A 95 -3.23 3.03 -8.13
C PHE A 95 -2.81 4.45 -7.78
N ILE A 96 -2.94 4.81 -6.50
CA ILE A 96 -2.66 6.16 -6.05
C ILE A 96 -1.15 6.38 -5.89
N ILE A 97 -0.68 7.55 -6.31
CA ILE A 97 0.68 7.99 -6.01
C ILE A 97 0.71 8.39 -4.54
N LYS A 98 1.39 7.62 -3.69
CA LYS A 98 1.29 7.73 -2.22
C LYS A 98 1.97 8.98 -1.66
N ASP A 99 1.36 9.56 -0.62
CA ASP A 99 2.03 10.52 0.25
C ASP A 99 2.93 9.79 1.23
N ILE A 100 4.20 9.60 0.86
CA ILE A 100 5.18 8.84 1.64
C ILE A 100 5.32 9.32 3.10
N ARG A 101 4.98 10.58 3.39
CA ARG A 101 5.04 11.15 4.75
C ARG A 101 4.12 10.41 5.73
N LYS A 102 3.02 9.81 5.23
CA LYS A 102 2.06 9.04 6.04
C LYS A 102 2.55 7.63 6.39
N TYR A 103 3.59 7.12 5.73
CA TYR A 103 4.01 5.72 5.85
C TYR A 103 5.32 5.50 6.60
N ARG A 104 6.10 6.58 6.82
CA ARG A 104 7.42 6.57 7.49
C ARG A 104 7.39 6.23 8.97
N ALA A 105 6.28 6.54 9.66
CA ALA A 105 6.20 6.34 11.10
C ALA A 105 6.36 4.83 11.43
N LYS A 106 7.32 4.52 12.30
CA LYS A 106 7.49 3.16 12.83
C LYS A 106 6.25 2.81 13.65
N LYS A 107 5.67 1.66 13.34
CA LYS A 107 4.55 1.08 14.07
C LYS A 107 5.09 0.07 15.08
N GLU A 108 4.46 0.05 16.25
CA GLU A 108 4.82 -0.90 17.29
C GLU A 108 3.99 -2.17 17.13
N GLN A 109 4.66 -3.32 17.20
CA GLN A 109 4.02 -4.61 17.16
C GLN A 109 3.28 -4.86 18.48
N LEU A 110 2.04 -5.34 18.39
CA LEU A 110 1.29 -5.78 19.56
C LEU A 110 2.00 -6.96 20.23
N LYS A 111 2.00 -6.98 21.56
CA LYS A 111 2.57 -8.07 22.35
C LYS A 111 1.63 -9.28 22.29
N LEU A 112 1.85 -10.11 21.30
CA LEU A 112 1.12 -11.36 21.11
C LEU A 112 1.44 -12.38 22.21
N THR A 113 0.49 -13.26 22.44
CA THR A 113 0.48 -14.37 23.38
C THR A 113 -0.18 -15.58 22.73
N LEU A 114 -0.07 -16.75 23.36
CA LEU A 114 -0.72 -17.98 22.90
C LEU A 114 -2.25 -17.82 22.70
N ASN A 115 -2.91 -17.00 23.54
CA ASN A 115 -4.36 -16.83 23.49
C ASN A 115 -4.84 -16.04 22.27
N ASP A 116 -3.94 -15.37 21.55
CA ASP A 116 -4.28 -14.60 20.35
C ASP A 116 -4.42 -15.51 19.11
N PHE A 117 -4.00 -16.78 19.20
CA PHE A 117 -4.10 -17.75 18.11
C PHE A 117 -5.42 -18.52 18.20
N THR A 118 -6.13 -18.59 17.08
CA THR A 118 -7.36 -19.38 16.95
C THR A 118 -7.21 -20.40 15.83
N ILE A 119 -7.68 -21.63 16.06
CA ILE A 119 -7.78 -22.64 15.01
C ILE A 119 -8.84 -22.18 14.00
N SER A 120 -8.53 -22.31 12.71
CA SER A 120 -9.47 -22.02 11.63
C SER A 120 -10.57 -23.08 11.59
N GLU A 121 -11.80 -22.67 11.28
CA GLU A 121 -12.93 -23.62 11.13
C GLU A 121 -12.74 -24.58 9.94
N GLU A 122 -11.91 -24.19 8.96
CA GLU A 122 -11.71 -24.91 7.70
C GLU A 122 -10.62 -26.00 7.78
N ASP A 123 -9.60 -25.81 8.62
CA ASP A 123 -8.43 -26.68 8.68
C ASP A 123 -7.83 -26.69 10.10
N GLN A 124 -7.74 -27.88 10.70
CA GLN A 124 -7.22 -28.08 12.05
C GLN A 124 -5.72 -27.76 12.18
N ASN A 125 -4.99 -27.72 11.06
CA ASN A 125 -3.59 -27.33 11.01
C ASN A 125 -3.40 -25.83 10.72
N LYS A 126 -4.49 -25.11 10.42
CA LYS A 126 -4.47 -23.68 10.12
C LYS A 126 -4.87 -22.90 11.35
N PHE A 127 -4.04 -21.94 11.71
CA PHE A 127 -4.24 -20.99 12.78
C PHE A 127 -4.30 -19.58 12.20
N GLU A 128 -5.09 -18.76 12.85
CA GLU A 128 -5.33 -17.36 12.51
C GLU A 128 -5.11 -16.50 13.76
N ILE A 129 -4.90 -15.21 13.55
CA ILE A 129 -4.79 -14.22 14.63
C ILE A 129 -5.88 -13.16 14.37
N PRO A 130 -7.16 -13.47 14.68
CA PRO A 130 -8.28 -12.63 14.32
C PRO A 130 -8.24 -11.29 15.07
N GLN A 131 -8.81 -10.24 14.48
CA GLN A 131 -9.06 -8.96 15.14
C GLN A 131 -7.81 -8.25 15.68
N THR A 132 -6.62 -8.63 15.20
CA THR A 132 -5.35 -8.09 15.68
C THR A 132 -4.63 -7.39 14.55
N ASP A 133 -4.28 -6.12 14.78
CA ASP A 133 -3.44 -5.35 13.87
C ASP A 133 -2.00 -5.85 13.98
N ILE A 134 -1.59 -6.72 13.06
CA ILE A 134 -0.22 -7.23 13.00
C ILE A 134 0.61 -6.36 12.08
N ILE A 135 1.86 -6.11 12.46
CA ILE A 135 2.79 -5.28 11.71
C ILE A 135 3.76 -6.17 10.93
N ILE A 136 3.63 -6.17 9.60
CA ILE A 136 4.55 -6.84 8.67
C ILE A 136 5.14 -5.76 7.76
N PHE A 137 6.47 -5.70 7.63
CA PHE A 137 7.16 -4.65 6.84
C PHE A 137 6.74 -3.22 7.22
N ASN A 138 6.50 -2.98 8.51
CA ASN A 138 5.95 -1.73 9.06
C ASN A 138 4.54 -1.36 8.53
N LYS A 139 3.78 -2.32 8.00
CA LYS A 139 2.40 -2.18 7.50
C LYS A 139 1.43 -2.96 8.39
N VAL A 140 0.26 -2.38 8.64
CA VAL A 140 -0.81 -3.04 9.38
C VAL A 140 -1.48 -4.06 8.45
N VAL A 141 -1.49 -5.32 8.85
CA VAL A 141 -2.17 -6.41 8.17
C VAL A 141 -3.33 -6.88 9.06
N LYS A 142 -4.54 -6.91 8.49
CA LYS A 142 -5.77 -7.34 9.17
C LYS A 142 -6.35 -8.55 8.45
N ASP A 143 -6.77 -9.57 9.21
CA ASP A 143 -7.55 -10.73 8.75
C ASP A 143 -6.99 -11.49 7.53
N ARG A 144 -5.67 -11.39 7.28
CA ARG A 144 -4.99 -11.99 6.12
C ARG A 144 -3.68 -12.68 6.50
N ILE A 145 -3.72 -13.34 7.65
CA ILE A 145 -2.60 -14.01 8.28
C ILE A 145 -2.99 -15.46 8.45
N SER A 146 -2.31 -16.34 7.74
CA SER A 146 -2.52 -17.79 7.85
C SER A 146 -1.27 -18.46 8.37
N ILE A 147 -1.40 -19.24 9.43
CA ILE A 147 -0.30 -19.97 10.05
C ILE A 147 -0.61 -21.46 9.95
N TYR A 148 0.24 -22.20 9.25
CA TYR A 148 0.09 -23.64 9.07
C TYR A 148 1.09 -24.38 9.93
N LEU A 149 0.61 -25.28 10.78
CA LEU A 149 1.45 -26.12 11.63
C LEU A 149 1.31 -27.58 11.21
N SER A 150 2.43 -28.22 10.81
CA SER A 150 2.40 -29.60 10.30
C SER A 150 1.89 -30.64 11.31
N ASN A 151 1.92 -30.31 12.61
CA ASN A 151 1.47 -31.18 13.70
C ASN A 151 0.36 -30.55 14.58
N ALA A 152 -0.25 -29.45 14.14
CA ALA A 152 -1.27 -28.68 14.88
C ALA A 152 -0.90 -28.22 16.31
N ASP A 153 0.38 -28.25 16.70
CA ASP A 153 0.81 -27.98 18.07
C ASP A 153 1.18 -26.50 18.27
N ILE A 154 0.17 -25.64 18.41
CA ILE A 154 0.41 -24.19 18.58
C ILE A 154 1.11 -23.86 19.90
N GLU A 155 0.88 -24.64 20.97
CA GLU A 155 1.54 -24.42 22.27
C GLU A 155 3.06 -24.54 22.15
N LYS A 156 3.53 -25.50 21.35
CA LYS A 156 4.95 -25.69 21.08
C LYS A 156 5.56 -24.57 20.24
N TYR A 157 4.80 -23.98 19.32
CA TYR A 157 5.34 -23.11 18.27
C TYR A 157 4.97 -21.62 18.40
N SER A 158 4.05 -21.25 19.30
CA SER A 158 3.58 -19.87 19.45
C SER A 158 4.73 -18.87 19.65
N ASP A 159 5.69 -19.17 20.53
CA ASP A 159 6.82 -18.29 20.79
C ASP A 159 7.70 -18.09 19.55
N THR A 160 7.85 -19.14 18.73
CA THR A 160 8.61 -19.09 17.49
C THR A 160 7.89 -18.22 16.45
N VAL A 161 6.57 -18.41 16.29
CA VAL A 161 5.74 -17.61 15.39
C VAL A 161 5.73 -16.13 15.83
N ILE A 162 5.49 -15.85 17.11
CA ILE A 162 5.50 -14.50 17.68
C ILE A 162 6.86 -13.84 17.45
N SER A 163 7.96 -14.54 17.74
CA SER A 163 9.31 -14.01 17.55
C SER A 163 9.60 -13.74 16.06
N HIS A 164 9.08 -14.57 15.15
CA HIS A 164 9.20 -14.37 13.71
C HIS A 164 8.38 -13.18 13.21
N ILE A 165 7.12 -13.02 13.64
CA ILE A 165 6.28 -11.85 13.34
C ILE A 165 6.96 -10.55 13.80
N ASN A 166 7.52 -10.55 15.01
CA ASN A 166 8.28 -9.40 15.51
C ASN A 166 9.47 -9.06 14.59
N TRP A 167 10.20 -10.05 14.09
CA TRP A 167 11.29 -9.82 13.14
C TRP A 167 10.77 -9.27 11.80
N LEU A 168 9.66 -9.81 11.27
CA LEU A 168 9.03 -9.31 10.03
C LEU A 168 8.61 -7.84 10.12
N SER A 169 8.34 -7.33 11.33
CA SER A 169 8.02 -5.91 11.53
C SER A 169 9.21 -4.96 11.30
N ASP A 170 10.45 -5.45 11.38
CA ASP A 170 11.68 -4.64 11.41
C ASP A 170 12.77 -5.08 10.42
N CYS A 171 12.52 -6.08 9.57
CA CYS A 171 13.50 -6.66 8.63
C CYS A 171 13.77 -5.79 7.37
N LYS A 172 13.67 -4.47 7.50
CA LYS A 172 13.78 -3.50 6.39
C LYS A 172 15.10 -3.64 5.63
N ASN A 173 16.21 -3.75 6.36
CA ASN A 173 17.53 -3.73 5.76
C ASN A 173 17.78 -5.02 4.97
N GLU A 174 17.31 -6.15 5.48
CA GLU A 174 17.32 -7.45 4.82
C GLU A 174 16.50 -7.39 3.53
N LEU A 175 15.28 -6.81 3.59
CA LEU A 175 14.39 -6.66 2.45
C LEU A 175 15.02 -5.84 1.32
N ILE A 176 15.47 -4.63 1.64
CA ILE A 176 16.12 -3.72 0.68
C ILE A 176 17.42 -4.34 0.14
N GLY A 177 18.21 -4.95 1.02
CA GLY A 177 19.48 -5.58 0.67
C GLY A 177 19.29 -6.72 -0.33
N PHE A 178 18.36 -7.63 -0.04
CA PHE A 178 18.04 -8.74 -0.93
C PHE A 178 17.49 -8.25 -2.27
N TYR A 179 16.52 -7.32 -2.25
CA TYR A 179 15.96 -6.75 -3.48
C TYR A 179 17.06 -6.16 -4.36
N ASN A 180 17.92 -5.29 -3.83
CA ASN A 180 18.93 -4.61 -4.63
C ASN A 180 20.03 -5.52 -5.20
N GLN A 181 20.27 -6.67 -4.56
CA GLN A 181 21.25 -7.67 -5.00
C GLN A 181 20.69 -8.64 -6.05
N ASN A 182 19.37 -8.91 -6.02
CA ASN A 182 18.74 -9.94 -6.84
C ASN A 182 17.66 -9.40 -7.80
N ASN A 183 17.37 -8.09 -7.78
CA ASN A 183 16.42 -7.48 -8.70
C ASN A 183 16.98 -7.46 -10.13
N GLU A 184 16.34 -8.22 -11.01
CA GLU A 184 16.64 -8.28 -12.44
C GLU A 184 15.55 -7.59 -13.29
N PHE A 185 14.50 -7.05 -12.65
CA PHE A 185 13.30 -6.55 -13.33
C PHE A 185 13.41 -5.07 -13.70
N THR A 186 14.12 -4.28 -12.89
CA THR A 186 14.28 -2.82 -13.09
C THR A 186 15.69 -2.36 -12.70
N ASP A 187 16.16 -1.29 -13.33
CA ASP A 187 17.40 -0.60 -12.92
C ASP A 187 17.21 0.22 -11.63
N GLU A 188 15.97 0.40 -11.17
CA GLU A 188 15.67 1.09 -9.92
C GLU A 188 16.17 0.32 -8.69
N LYS A 189 16.61 1.08 -7.68
CA LYS A 189 17.11 0.53 -6.43
C LYS A 189 16.12 0.81 -5.31
N ALA A 190 15.68 -0.26 -4.67
CA ALA A 190 14.92 -0.21 -3.42
C ALA A 190 15.68 0.65 -2.41
N ASN A 191 14.96 1.57 -1.77
CA ASN A 191 15.47 2.45 -0.74
C ASN A 191 14.44 2.56 0.38
N ASN A 192 14.63 3.50 1.32
CA ASN A 192 13.67 3.69 2.40
C ASN A 192 12.28 4.07 1.88
N ASP A 193 12.19 4.85 0.82
CA ASP A 193 10.92 5.32 0.28
C ASP A 193 10.15 4.15 -0.36
N TRP A 194 10.82 3.27 -1.10
CA TRP A 194 10.26 2.01 -1.59
C TRP A 194 9.70 1.15 -0.45
N TYR A 195 10.48 0.94 0.62
CA TYR A 195 10.01 0.17 1.77
C TYR A 195 8.82 0.83 2.47
N ASP A 196 8.85 2.15 2.60
CA ASP A 196 7.78 2.92 3.21
C ASP A 196 6.47 2.78 2.41
N THR A 197 6.54 2.66 1.08
CA THR A 197 5.36 2.58 0.20
C THR A 197 4.85 1.17 -0.10
N LEU A 198 5.55 0.11 0.31
CA LEU A 198 5.05 -1.27 0.20
C LEU A 198 3.61 -1.41 0.72
N GLU A 199 2.84 -2.26 0.08
CA GLU A 199 1.52 -2.70 0.56
C GLU A 199 1.58 -4.18 0.84
N VAL A 200 1.24 -4.60 2.06
CA VAL A 200 1.20 -6.04 2.38
C VAL A 200 -0.22 -6.54 2.19
N TYR A 201 -0.41 -7.45 1.24
CA TYR A 201 -1.72 -8.02 0.91
C TYR A 201 -2.04 -9.23 1.75
N SER A 202 -1.09 -10.14 1.95
CA SER A 202 -1.29 -11.31 2.80
C SER A 202 0.02 -11.87 3.30
N ILE A 203 -0.06 -12.68 4.35
CA ILE A 203 1.06 -13.44 4.87
C ILE A 203 0.64 -14.87 5.17
N LYS A 204 1.47 -15.80 4.73
CA LYS A 204 1.38 -17.22 5.03
C LYS A 204 2.64 -17.67 5.73
N ILE A 205 2.51 -18.16 6.95
CA ILE A 205 3.59 -18.76 7.74
C ILE A 205 3.33 -20.26 7.78
N THR A 206 4.35 -21.07 7.54
CA THR A 206 4.28 -22.53 7.61
C THR A 206 5.41 -23.04 8.49
N ILE A 207 5.07 -23.83 9.52
CA ILE A 207 6.05 -24.55 10.33
C ILE A 207 6.08 -26.00 9.86
N THR A 208 7.23 -26.39 9.32
CA THR A 208 7.46 -27.74 8.80
C THR A 208 7.73 -28.73 9.92
N ASN A 209 7.64 -30.03 9.60
CA ASN A 209 7.99 -31.10 10.54
C ASN A 209 9.45 -31.04 11.04
N SER A 210 10.37 -30.46 10.26
CA SER A 210 11.76 -30.23 10.68
C SER A 210 11.93 -29.02 11.59
N GLY A 211 10.85 -28.28 11.87
CA GLY A 211 10.87 -27.06 12.68
C GLY A 211 11.32 -25.80 11.93
N ASN A 212 11.48 -25.87 10.60
CA ASN A 212 11.73 -24.67 9.81
C ASN A 212 10.48 -23.82 9.73
N ILE A 213 10.66 -22.50 9.76
CA ILE A 213 9.61 -21.53 9.51
C ILE A 213 9.75 -20.97 8.09
N ASP A 214 8.84 -21.37 7.22
CA ASP A 214 8.73 -20.87 5.86
C ASP A 214 7.65 -19.79 5.81
N THR A 215 7.92 -18.67 5.16
CA THR A 215 7.00 -17.54 5.10
C THR A 215 6.90 -17.01 3.68
N LEU A 216 5.68 -16.77 3.23
CA LEU A 216 5.35 -16.05 2.00
C LEU A 216 4.62 -14.77 2.39
N VAL A 217 5.17 -13.63 1.99
CA VAL A 217 4.50 -12.33 2.08
C VAL A 217 4.17 -11.88 0.67
N SER A 218 2.89 -11.74 0.36
CA SER A 218 2.43 -11.16 -0.91
C SER A 218 2.20 -9.67 -0.70
N ALA A 219 2.84 -8.85 -1.52
CA ALA A 219 2.87 -7.40 -1.40
C ALA A 219 2.72 -6.68 -2.75
N GLY A 220 2.46 -5.39 -2.73
CA GLY A 220 2.58 -4.50 -3.89
C GLY A 220 3.65 -3.46 -3.64
N ASP A 221 4.26 -2.96 -4.71
CA ASP A 221 5.26 -1.89 -4.63
C ASP A 221 5.00 -0.79 -5.68
N ASP A 222 5.80 0.27 -5.62
CA ASP A 222 5.66 1.40 -6.54
C ASP A 222 6.47 1.23 -7.84
N PHE A 223 7.31 0.20 -7.95
CA PHE A 223 8.09 -0.06 -9.16
C PHE A 223 7.27 -0.84 -10.20
N PHE A 224 6.43 -1.78 -9.76
CA PHE A 224 5.55 -2.59 -10.58
C PHE A 224 4.13 -2.64 -9.99
N GLN A 225 3.43 -1.51 -10.05
CA GLN A 225 2.10 -1.33 -9.42
C GLN A 225 1.00 -2.31 -9.89
N ASP A 226 1.16 -2.94 -11.04
CA ASP A 226 0.22 -3.92 -11.60
C ASP A 226 0.56 -5.38 -11.27
N HIS A 227 1.60 -5.64 -10.47
CA HIS A 227 2.10 -6.99 -10.15
C HIS A 227 2.15 -7.21 -8.63
N ILE A 228 2.04 -8.46 -8.18
CA ILE A 228 2.27 -8.80 -6.77
C ILE A 228 3.74 -9.16 -6.60
N LEU A 229 4.41 -8.49 -5.68
CA LEU A 229 5.70 -8.87 -5.16
C LEU A 229 5.52 -9.96 -4.10
N ASP A 230 5.89 -11.19 -4.46
CA ASP A 230 5.99 -12.31 -3.53
C ASP A 230 7.38 -12.36 -2.91
N VAL A 231 7.44 -12.31 -1.58
CA VAL A 231 8.66 -12.42 -0.79
C VAL A 231 8.65 -13.74 -0.03
N GLU A 232 9.55 -14.64 -0.40
CA GLU A 232 9.71 -15.94 0.27
C GLU A 232 10.86 -15.90 1.25
N MET A 233 10.66 -16.56 2.40
CA MET A 233 11.63 -16.60 3.48
C MET A 233 11.65 -17.98 4.13
N THR A 234 12.83 -18.41 4.55
CA THR A 234 13.02 -19.57 5.43
C THR A 234 13.89 -19.16 6.61
N ASN A 235 13.43 -19.42 7.84
CA ASN A 235 14.19 -19.16 9.08
C ASN A 235 14.77 -17.73 9.14
N ARG A 236 13.95 -16.71 8.85
CA ARG A 236 14.34 -15.27 8.82
C ARG A 236 15.39 -14.91 7.76
N THR A 237 15.60 -15.76 6.77
CA THR A 237 16.40 -15.45 5.60
C THR A 237 15.48 -15.31 4.41
N ILE A 238 15.58 -14.21 3.67
CA ILE A 238 14.86 -14.05 2.41
C ILE A 238 15.51 -14.98 1.39
N THR A 239 14.71 -15.84 0.77
CA THR A 239 15.17 -16.86 -0.19
C THR A 239 14.84 -16.47 -1.62
N SER A 240 13.74 -15.76 -1.85
CA SER A 240 13.36 -15.27 -3.17
C SER A 240 12.47 -14.02 -3.10
N MET A 241 12.48 -13.24 -4.18
CA MET A 241 11.53 -12.16 -4.44
C MET A 241 11.14 -12.22 -5.90
N ASN A 242 9.85 -12.36 -6.20
CA ASN A 242 9.36 -12.48 -7.57
C ASN A 242 8.12 -11.63 -7.78
N TYR A 243 7.92 -11.13 -9.00
CA TYR A 243 6.67 -10.53 -9.40
C TYR A 243 5.76 -11.58 -10.04
N ASP A 244 4.53 -11.71 -9.56
CA ASP A 244 3.47 -12.41 -10.27
C ASP A 244 2.75 -11.44 -11.24
N GLY A 245 2.36 -11.95 -12.41
CA GLY A 245 1.77 -11.17 -13.50
C GLY A 245 1.59 -11.97 -14.77
#